data_AF-A0A178MS84-F1
#
_entry.id   AF-A0A178MS84-F1
#
_cell.length_a   1.000
_cell.length_b   1.000
_cell.length_c   1.000
_cell.angle_alpha   90.00
_cell.angle_beta   90.00
_cell.angle_gamma   90.00
#
_symmetry.space_group_name_H-M   'P 1'
#
loop_
_entity.id
_entity.type
_entity.pdbx_description
1 polymer ?
#
loop_
_entity_poly.entity_id
_entity_poly.type
_entity_poly.pdbx_seq_one_letter_code
_entity_poly.pdbx_strand_id
1 'polypeptide(L)' 'MDSGAAARVGRIIAEAVDALAEFPERGRPGTAPGTRELPLPGLPWRLVHRVMEDRIRLLRLLG' A
#
# COMPACT_ATOMS: atom_id res chain seq x y z
N MET A 1 -2.15 24.40 -7.23
CA MET A 1 -1.84 23.02 -6.76
C MET A 1 -0.34 22.94 -6.61
N ASP A 2 0.15 22.68 -5.40
CA ASP A 2 1.59 22.52 -5.16
C ASP A 2 2.05 21.16 -5.69
N SER A 3 2.68 21.15 -6.87
CA SER A 3 3.13 19.96 -7.58
C SER A 3 4.13 19.12 -6.78
N GLY A 4 4.84 19.71 -5.80
CA GLY A 4 5.78 18.98 -4.95
C GLY A 4 5.09 18.04 -3.95
N ALA A 5 3.88 18.39 -3.50
CA ALA A 5 3.14 17.57 -2.56
C ALA A 5 2.61 16.29 -3.20
N ALA A 6 2.03 16.40 -4.40
CA ALA A 6 1.54 15.24 -5.14
C ALA A 6 2.68 14.28 -5.52
N ALA A 7 3.81 14.82 -5.97
CA ALA A 7 4.99 14.02 -6.33
C ALA A 7 5.53 13.22 -5.12
N ARG A 8 5.60 13.84 -3.94
CA ARG A 8 6.03 13.16 -2.71
C ARG A 8 5.07 12.03 -2.32
N VAL A 9 3.75 12.27 -2.37
CA VAL A 9 2.74 11.26 -2.07
C VAL A 9 2.86 10.07 -3.03
N GLY A 10 2.96 10.34 -4.33
CA GLY A 10 3.13 9.31 -5.35
C GLY A 10 4.39 8.45 -5.13
N ARG A 11 5.51 9.09 -4.77
CA ARG A 11 6.76 8.39 -4.48
C ARG A 11 6.65 7.45 -3.27
N ILE A 12 6.04 7.89 -2.17
CA ILE A 12 5.83 7.03 -0.98
C ILE A 12 4.97 5.81 -1.33
N ILE A 13 3.93 6.00 -2.13
CA ILE A 13 3.07 4.90 -2.57
C ILE A 13 3.84 3.93 -3.47
N ALA A 14 4.62 4.44 -4.43
CA ALA A 14 5.42 3.61 -5.34
C ALA A 14 6.45 2.77 -4.58
N GLU A 15 7.25 3.38 -3.71
CA GLU A 15 8.24 2.69 -2.87
C GLU A 15 7.59 1.59 -2.01
N ALA A 16 6.39 1.84 -1.47
CA ALA A 16 5.65 0.84 -0.70
C ALA A 16 5.12 -0.31 -1.56
N VAL A 17 4.69 -0.05 -2.80
CA VAL A 17 4.22 -1.07 -3.74
C VAL A 17 5.39 -1.91 -4.25
N ASP A 18 6.54 -1.32 -4.55
CA ASP A 18 7.74 -2.05 -4.99
C ASP A 18 8.20 -3.04 -3.92
N ALA A 19 8.18 -2.63 -2.65
CA ALA A 19 8.51 -3.51 -1.53
C ALA A 19 7.56 -4.72 -1.40
N LEU A 20 6.33 -4.65 -1.92
CA LEU A 20 5.42 -5.79 -1.90
C LEU A 20 5.84 -6.90 -2.88
N ALA A 21 6.61 -6.59 -3.93
CA ALA A 21 7.11 -7.62 -4.84
C ALA A 21 8.07 -8.60 -4.13
N GLU A 22 8.88 -8.10 -3.19
CA GLU A 22 9.80 -8.90 -2.38
C GLU A 22 9.12 -9.44 -1.11
N PHE A 23 8.21 -8.67 -0.51
CA PHE A 23 7.51 -9.02 0.72
C PHE A 23 5.98 -8.93 0.57
N PRO A 24 5.34 -9.88 -0.13
CA PRO A 24 3.89 -9.85 -0.39
C PRO A 24 3.05 -9.83 0.89
N GLU A 25 3.53 -10.50 1.94
CA GLU A 25 2.83 -10.60 3.23
C GLU A 25 3.10 -9.41 4.16
N ARG A 26 3.69 -8.31 3.67
CA ARG A 26 3.94 -7.12 4.50
C ARG A 26 2.61 -6.47 4.92
N GLY A 27 2.61 -5.86 6.11
CA GLY A 27 1.42 -5.25 6.69
C GLY A 27 0.64 -6.22 7.58
N ARG A 28 -0.30 -5.66 8.35
CA ARG A 28 -1.12 -6.42 9.29
C ARG A 28 -2.35 -7.02 8.58
N PRO A 29 -2.96 -8.10 9.08
CA PRO A 29 -4.27 -8.54 8.62
C PRO A 29 -5.27 -7.38 8.65
N GLY A 30 -6.02 -7.20 7.55
CA GLY A 30 -7.08 -6.20 7.44
C GLY A 30 -8.41 -6.71 7.96
N THR A 31 -9.39 -5.80 8.10
CA THR A 31 -10.73 -6.15 8.62
C THR A 31 -11.48 -7.13 7.71
N ALA A 32 -11.29 -7.03 6.39
CA ALA A 32 -11.89 -7.96 5.44
C ALA A 32 -11.02 -9.23 5.28
N PRO A 33 -11.62 -10.43 5.23
CA PRO A 33 -10.87 -11.67 5.03
C PRO A 33 -9.92 -11.63 3.82
N GLY A 34 -8.71 -12.14 4.02
CA GLY A 34 -7.65 -12.22 3.02
C GLY A 34 -7.03 -10.87 2.65
N THR A 35 -7.39 -9.78 3.32
CA THR A 35 -6.75 -8.47 3.10
C THR A 35 -5.60 -8.24 4.07
N ARG A 36 -4.63 -7.45 3.62
CA ARG A 36 -3.53 -6.93 4.41
C ARG A 36 -3.50 -5.41 4.32
N GLU A 37 -3.18 -4.75 5.42
CA GLU A 37 -3.06 -3.31 5.53
C GLU A 37 -1.59 -2.94 5.77
N LEU A 38 -1.00 -2.25 4.80
CA LEU A 38 0.34 -1.71 4.88
C LEU A 38 0.28 -0.21 5.20
N PRO A 39 0.70 0.24 6.39
CA PRO A 39 0.86 1.66 6.68
C PRO A 39 1.85 2.32 5.73
N LEU A 40 1.53 3.53 5.26
CA LEU A 40 2.42 4.35 4.43
C LEU A 40 3.06 5.43 5.32
N PRO A 41 4.33 5.28 5.73
CA PRO A 41 4.97 6.24 6.64
C PRO A 41 4.94 7.66 6.07
N GLY A 42 4.60 8.63 6.91
CA GLY A 42 4.49 10.04 6.51
C GLY A 42 3.20 10.40 5.77
N LEU A 43 2.29 9.45 5.57
CA LEU A 43 0.94 9.67 5.05
C LEU A 43 -0.10 9.20 6.08
N PRO A 44 -1.28 9.84 6.16
CA PRO A 44 -2.35 9.39 7.04
C PRO A 44 -3.11 8.17 6.45
N TRP A 45 -2.47 7.43 5.54
CA TRP A 45 -3.12 6.37 4.76
C TRP A 45 -2.46 5.01 4.93
N ARG A 46 -3.24 3.96 4.71
CA ARG A 46 -2.80 2.57 4.62
C ARG A 46 -3.16 2.01 3.24
N LEU A 47 -2.26 1.27 2.62
CA LEU A 47 -2.51 0.51 1.40
C LEU A 47 -3.14 -0.84 1.76
N VAL A 48 -4.37 -1.06 1.30
CA VAL A 48 -5.05 -2.35 1.42
C VAL A 48 -4.75 -3.18 0.18
N HIS A 49 -4.25 -4.41 0.37
CA HIS A 49 -3.99 -5.34 -0.72
C HIS A 49 -4.38 -6.77 -0.34
N ARG A 50 -4.37 -7.67 -1.32
CA ARG A 50 -4.43 -9.12 -1.11
C ARG A 50 -3.28 -9.79 -1.84
N VAL A 51 -2.71 -10.81 -1.22
CA VAL A 51 -1.78 -11.73 -1.88
C VAL A 51 -2.59 -12.85 -2.51
N MET A 52 -2.47 -13.00 -3.82
CA MET A 52 -3.03 -14.09 -4.60
C MET A 52 -1.88 -15.03 -5.02
N GLU A 53 -2.19 -16.16 -5.64
CA GLU A 53 -1.18 -17.14 -6.05
C GLU A 53 -0.14 -16.58 -7.03
N ASP A 54 -0.55 -15.76 -7.99
CA ASP A 54 0.27 -15.24 -9.09
C ASP A 54 0.59 -13.75 -8.99
N ARG A 55 -0.04 -13.03 -8.05
CA ARG A 55 -0.01 -11.57 -8.03
C ARG A 55 -0.43 -10.96 -6.71
N ILE A 56 -0.16 -9.67 -6.59
CA ILE A 56 -0.67 -8.84 -5.50
C ILE A 56 -1.74 -7.92 -6.07
N ARG A 57 -2.93 -7.94 -5.46
CA ARG A 57 -4.04 -7.06 -5.86
C ARG A 57 -4.11 -5.88 -4.90
N LEU A 58 -3.76 -4.70 -5.38
CA LEU A 58 -3.98 -3.44 -4.66
C LEU A 58 -5.48 -3.10 -4.72
N LEU A 59 -6.10 -2.87 -3.56
CA LEU A 59 -7.54 -2.64 -3.47
C LEU A 59 -7.89 -1.16 -3.33
N ARG A 60 -7.28 -0.48 -2.35
CA ARG A 60 -7.56 0.93 -2.04
C ARG A 60 -6.52 1.51 -1.08
N LEU A 61 -6.45 2.83 -1.06
CA LEU A 61 -5.88 3.59 0.06
C LEU A 61 -6.97 3.89 1.09
N LEU A 62 -6.63 3.75 2.37
CA LEU A 62 -7.51 3.98 3.52
C LEU A 62 -6.96 5.06 4.43
N GLY A 63 -7.71 6.15 4.62
CA GLY A 63 -7.50 7.12 5.70
C GLY A 63 -8.17 6.70 6.99
#